data_AF-A0AAJ6NFN2-F1
#
_entry.id   AF-A0AAJ6NFN2-F1
#
_cell.length_a   1.000
_cell.length_b   1.000
_cell.length_c   1.000
_cell.angle_alpha   90.00
_cell.angle_beta   90.00
_cell.angle_gamma   90.00
#
_symmetry.space_group_name_H-M   'P 1'
#
loop_
_entity.id
_entity.type
_entity.pdbx_description
1 polymer ?
#
loop_
_entity_poly.entity_id
_entity_poly.type
_entity_poly.pdbx_seq_one_letter_code
_entity_poly.pdbx_strand_id
1 'polypeptide(L)'
;ETFAKKDAGNLTDGDIADWKQALDIGNVLTQANLADRLLLTGSNVGSDDNKVKLGKNVGKGEITGDTTQLVQEKAVKAYVDAAKADVITNIDNSVTNAMGNQTIAYKAGSTTKTVKLSEGFNFTNGTDTVASVGDNGDVSFDLNDTAKGQLASIADKLDRAALKTIESDDITVSNGGDLTAGKVKLTLKEARVKALAGTTNL
;
A
#
# COMPACT_ATOMS: atom_id res chain seq x y z
N GLU A 1 85.14 -27.35 25.88
CA GLU A 1 85.17 -28.15 27.12
C GLU A 1 84.01 -29.12 27.11
N THR A 2 84.26 -30.36 27.49
CA THR A 2 83.29 -31.45 27.55
C THR A 2 82.27 -31.12 28.62
N PHE A 3 80.99 -30.95 28.24
CA PHE A 3 79.89 -30.95 29.19
C PHE A 3 79.83 -32.35 29.85
N ALA A 4 80.61 -32.55 30.92
CA ALA A 4 80.39 -33.68 31.81
C ALA A 4 78.89 -33.67 32.15
N LYS A 5 78.21 -34.79 31.98
CA LYS A 5 76.76 -34.90 32.22
C LYS A 5 76.50 -34.50 33.67
N LYS A 6 76.14 -33.23 33.87
CA LYS A 6 75.69 -32.72 35.16
C LYS A 6 74.30 -33.29 35.38
N ASP A 7 74.15 -34.06 36.45
CA ASP A 7 72.88 -34.62 36.91
C ASP A 7 72.54 -34.02 38.27
N ALA A 8 71.33 -34.25 38.78
CA ALA A 8 70.89 -33.64 40.03
C ALA A 8 71.80 -33.98 41.24
N GLY A 9 72.66 -35.01 41.13
CA GLY A 9 73.55 -35.45 42.20
C GLY A 9 74.93 -34.76 42.22
N ASN A 10 75.33 -34.08 41.14
CA ASN A 10 76.64 -33.42 41.03
C ASN A 10 76.59 -31.93 40.65
N LEU A 11 75.41 -31.31 40.69
CA LEU A 11 75.27 -29.87 40.51
C LEU A 11 75.88 -29.13 41.71
N THR A 12 76.78 -28.21 41.42
CA THR A 12 77.26 -27.24 42.41
C THR A 12 76.29 -26.08 42.54
N ASP A 13 76.37 -25.32 43.63
CA ASP A 13 75.56 -24.10 43.80
C ASP A 13 75.79 -23.08 42.68
N GLY A 14 77.00 -23.05 42.11
CA GLY A 14 77.35 -22.24 40.94
C GLY A 14 76.58 -22.68 39.69
N ASP A 15 76.46 -23.98 39.45
CA ASP A 15 75.72 -24.51 38.30
C ASP A 15 74.21 -24.20 38.37
N ILE A 16 73.64 -24.25 39.57
CA ILE A 16 72.24 -23.89 39.83
C ILE A 16 72.02 -22.38 39.60
N ALA A 17 72.98 -21.55 40.01
CA ALA A 17 72.94 -20.11 39.79
C ALA A 17 72.99 -19.77 38.30
N ASP A 18 73.90 -20.41 37.56
CA ASP A 18 74.03 -20.24 36.10
C ASP A 18 72.75 -20.67 35.36
N TRP A 19 72.11 -21.76 35.78
CA TRP A 19 70.84 -22.20 35.19
C TRP A 19 69.70 -21.23 35.46
N LYS A 20 69.58 -20.71 36.69
CA LYS A 20 68.57 -19.69 37.02
C LYS A 20 68.76 -18.41 36.20
N GLN A 21 70.01 -18.05 35.92
CA GLN A 21 70.35 -16.90 35.08
C GLN A 21 70.11 -17.19 33.59
N ALA A 22 70.47 -18.38 33.10
CA ALA A 22 70.30 -18.78 31.70
C ALA A 22 68.83 -19.00 31.30
N LEU A 23 68.01 -19.57 32.20
CA LEU A 23 66.56 -19.63 32.02
C LEU A 23 65.87 -18.29 32.35
N ASP A 24 66.65 -17.30 32.82
CA ASP A 24 66.20 -15.96 33.24
C ASP A 24 64.98 -16.01 34.19
N ILE A 25 64.85 -17.09 34.96
CA ILE A 25 63.66 -17.39 35.78
C ILE A 25 63.45 -16.31 36.83
N GLY A 26 64.54 -15.76 37.38
CA GLY A 26 64.47 -14.66 38.33
C GLY A 26 63.85 -13.40 37.72
N ASN A 27 64.09 -13.14 36.44
CA ASN A 27 63.60 -11.98 35.71
C ASN A 27 62.19 -12.24 35.17
N VAL A 28 61.93 -13.43 34.60
CA VAL A 28 60.60 -13.88 34.14
C VAL A 28 59.61 -13.95 35.30
N LEU A 29 60.02 -14.33 36.52
CA LEU A 29 59.13 -14.40 37.69
C LEU A 29 58.99 -13.06 38.45
N THR A 30 59.67 -11.99 38.04
CA THR A 30 59.39 -10.70 38.67
C THR A 30 57.98 -10.25 38.29
N GLN A 31 57.25 -9.75 39.29
CA GLN A 31 55.89 -9.26 39.11
C GLN A 31 55.83 -8.16 38.02
N ALA A 32 56.91 -7.39 37.85
CA ALA A 32 57.04 -6.37 36.80
C ALA A 32 57.07 -6.97 35.37
N ASN A 33 57.90 -7.99 35.13
CA ASN A 33 58.05 -8.55 33.77
C ASN A 33 56.91 -9.48 33.36
N LEU A 34 56.28 -10.16 34.34
CA LEU A 34 55.03 -10.88 34.10
C LEU A 34 53.86 -9.92 33.90
N ALA A 35 53.73 -8.85 34.70
CA ALA A 35 52.60 -7.92 34.58
C ALA A 35 52.47 -7.29 33.19
N ASP A 36 53.60 -7.02 32.53
CA ASP A 36 53.62 -6.47 31.17
C ASP A 36 53.18 -7.49 30.09
N ARG A 37 53.32 -8.80 30.37
CA ARG A 37 53.04 -9.87 29.40
C ARG A 37 51.78 -10.68 29.72
N LEU A 38 51.39 -10.75 30.99
CA LEU A 38 50.27 -11.50 31.54
C LEU A 38 49.81 -10.81 32.83
N LEU A 39 48.64 -10.18 32.80
CA LEU A 39 48.08 -9.53 33.97
C LEU A 39 47.72 -10.59 35.03
N LEU A 40 48.54 -10.66 36.08
CA LEU A 40 48.49 -11.71 37.13
C LEU A 40 48.11 -11.16 38.51
N THR A 41 47.45 -10.00 38.55
CA THR A 41 46.87 -9.46 39.79
C THR A 41 45.42 -9.92 39.86
N GLY A 42 45.08 -10.59 40.96
CA GLY A 42 43.83 -11.32 41.17
C GLY A 42 42.57 -10.45 41.23
N SER A 43 42.14 -9.93 40.08
CA SER A 43 40.76 -9.60 39.78
C SER A 43 40.60 -9.92 38.31
N ASN A 44 39.89 -11.01 38.01
CA ASN A 44 39.62 -11.49 36.65
C ASN A 44 39.31 -10.31 35.72
N VAL A 45 39.85 -10.38 34.50
CA VAL A 45 39.66 -9.46 33.36
C VAL A 45 38.27 -8.81 33.38
N GLY A 46 38.12 -7.68 34.07
CA GLY A 46 36.78 -7.20 34.38
C GLY A 46 36.58 -5.84 35.01
N SER A 47 37.61 -5.19 35.58
CA SER A 47 37.54 -3.75 35.89
C SER A 47 38.17 -2.91 34.78
N ASP A 48 37.79 -1.65 34.69
CA ASP A 48 38.29 -0.71 33.66
C ASP A 48 39.82 -0.54 33.66
N ASP A 49 40.45 -0.77 34.81
CA ASP A 49 41.89 -0.65 35.00
C ASP A 49 42.66 -1.95 34.67
N ASN A 50 41.96 -3.08 34.50
CA ASN A 50 42.53 -4.44 34.44
C ASN A 50 42.37 -5.14 33.07
N LYS A 51 42.28 -4.38 31.97
CA LYS A 51 42.08 -4.97 30.63
C LYS A 51 43.39 -5.40 29.99
N VAL A 52 43.43 -6.64 29.48
CA VAL A 52 44.52 -7.13 28.64
C VAL A 52 44.47 -6.38 27.29
N LYS A 53 45.41 -5.45 27.09
CA LYS A 53 45.59 -4.76 25.80
C LYS A 53 46.40 -5.65 24.86
N LEU A 54 45.72 -6.45 24.05
CA LEU A 54 46.40 -7.14 22.94
C LEU A 54 46.90 -6.07 21.94
N GLY A 55 48.16 -6.17 21.53
CA GLY A 55 48.89 -5.13 20.81
C GLY A 55 48.22 -4.66 19.51
N LYS A 56 48.73 -3.53 19.00
CA LYS A 56 48.18 -2.65 17.94
C LYS A 56 47.74 -3.30 16.61
N ASN A 57 47.94 -4.61 16.41
CA ASN A 57 47.56 -5.35 15.20
C ASN A 57 46.26 -6.15 15.34
N VAL A 58 45.68 -6.26 16.54
CA VAL A 58 44.28 -6.64 16.72
C VAL A 58 43.54 -5.37 17.15
N GLY A 59 42.53 -4.97 16.38
CA GLY A 59 41.88 -3.66 16.52
C GLY A 59 41.46 -3.34 17.95
N LYS A 60 41.32 -2.04 18.26
CA LYS A 60 40.95 -1.46 19.57
C LYS A 60 39.60 -1.99 20.12
N GLY A 61 39.52 -3.25 20.50
CA GLY A 61 38.37 -3.87 21.16
C GLY A 61 38.75 -4.17 22.60
N GLU A 62 38.23 -3.38 23.54
CA GLU A 62 38.24 -3.75 24.96
C GLU A 62 37.33 -4.96 25.20
N ILE A 63 37.76 -5.87 26.07
CA ILE A 63 36.88 -6.84 26.74
C ILE A 63 36.67 -6.30 28.15
N THR A 64 35.45 -5.87 28.48
CA THR A 64 35.04 -5.49 29.84
C THR A 64 34.35 -6.69 30.50
N GLY A 65 34.42 -6.77 31.83
CA GLY A 65 34.06 -7.98 32.60
C GLY A 65 32.60 -8.38 32.57
N ASP A 66 31.71 -7.51 32.12
CA ASP A 66 30.27 -7.78 32.17
C ASP A 66 29.69 -8.26 30.84
N THR A 67 30.44 -8.16 29.74
CA THR A 67 30.19 -8.94 28.52
C THR A 67 31.48 -9.13 27.74
N THR A 68 31.75 -10.35 27.29
CA THR A 68 32.64 -10.62 26.15
C THR A 68 32.05 -10.04 24.85
N GLN A 69 31.83 -8.73 24.77
CA GLN A 69 31.31 -8.03 23.58
C GLN A 69 32.46 -7.73 22.61
N LEU A 70 32.91 -8.81 21.98
CA LEU A 70 33.70 -8.75 20.75
C LEU A 70 32.97 -7.85 19.74
N VAL A 71 33.72 -7.18 18.88
CA VAL A 71 33.32 -6.43 17.66
C VAL A 71 32.12 -7.03 16.88
N GLN A 72 31.83 -8.31 17.11
CA GLN A 72 30.66 -9.05 16.68
C GLN A 72 29.31 -8.39 17.03
N GLU A 73 29.05 -7.82 18.21
CA GLU A 73 27.68 -7.32 18.51
C GLU A 73 27.28 -6.10 17.65
N LYS A 74 28.20 -5.15 17.41
CA LYS A 74 27.94 -4.01 16.51
C LYS A 74 27.80 -4.45 15.05
N ALA A 75 28.62 -5.41 14.60
CA ALA A 75 28.54 -5.95 13.24
C ALA A 75 27.26 -6.79 13.04
N VAL A 76 26.90 -7.60 14.02
CA VAL A 76 25.64 -8.37 14.06
C VAL A 76 24.45 -7.42 14.06
N LYS A 77 24.49 -6.34 14.85
CA LYS A 77 23.43 -5.32 14.85
C LYS A 77 23.27 -4.66 13.48
N ALA A 78 24.36 -4.24 12.84
CA ALA A 78 24.30 -3.65 11.50
C ALA A 78 23.73 -4.62 10.45
N TYR A 79 24.15 -5.89 10.51
CA TYR A 79 23.62 -6.95 9.64
C TYR A 79 22.13 -7.18 9.88
N VAL A 80 21.70 -7.26 11.15
CA VAL A 80 20.30 -7.44 11.54
C VAL A 80 19.45 -6.25 11.12
N ASP A 81 19.95 -5.01 11.28
CA ASP A 81 19.21 -3.80 10.89
C ASP A 81 19.05 -3.71 9.37
N ALA A 82 20.09 -4.04 8.59
CA ALA A 82 20.01 -4.13 7.14
C ALA A 82 19.01 -5.22 6.70
N ALA A 83 19.11 -6.42 7.27
CA ALA A 83 18.19 -7.51 6.98
C ALA A 83 16.73 -7.14 7.32
N LYS A 84 16.49 -6.44 8.43
CA LYS A 84 15.15 -5.93 8.79
C LYS A 84 14.64 -4.94 7.76
N ALA A 85 15.46 -3.99 7.33
CA ALA A 85 15.08 -2.99 6.32
C ALA A 85 14.72 -3.64 4.97
N ASP A 86 15.52 -4.63 4.54
CA ASP A 86 15.26 -5.40 3.33
C ASP A 86 13.96 -6.20 3.43
N VAL A 87 13.73 -6.88 4.57
CA VAL A 87 12.50 -7.62 4.83
C VAL A 87 11.29 -6.70 4.80
N ILE A 88 11.34 -5.54 5.46
CA ILE A 88 10.24 -4.57 5.48
C ILE A 88 9.96 -4.07 4.05
N THR A 89 11.00 -3.66 3.32
CA THR A 89 10.87 -3.16 1.94
C THR A 89 10.24 -4.22 1.03
N ASN A 90 10.67 -5.47 1.15
CA ASN A 90 10.13 -6.57 0.35
C ASN A 90 8.67 -6.85 0.71
N ILE A 91 8.31 -6.83 2.00
CA ILE A 91 6.92 -7.00 2.45
C ILE A 91 6.03 -5.87 1.91
N ASP A 92 6.44 -4.61 2.04
CA ASP A 92 5.67 -3.46 1.57
C ASP A 92 5.44 -3.51 0.05
N ASN A 93 6.48 -3.85 -0.71
CA ASN A 93 6.38 -4.04 -2.15
C ASN A 93 5.44 -5.21 -2.50
N SER A 94 5.54 -6.34 -1.82
CA SER A 94 4.65 -7.49 -2.04
C SER A 94 3.20 -7.16 -1.71
N VAL A 95 2.92 -6.50 -0.59
CA VAL A 95 1.57 -6.10 -0.18
C VAL A 95 0.98 -5.10 -1.16
N THR A 96 1.73 -4.06 -1.52
CA THR A 96 1.28 -3.03 -2.47
C THR A 96 0.94 -3.66 -3.83
N ASN A 97 1.81 -4.54 -4.34
CA ASN A 97 1.57 -5.24 -5.61
C ASN A 97 0.38 -6.20 -5.53
N ALA A 98 0.21 -6.93 -4.42
CA ALA A 98 -0.91 -7.83 -4.24
C ALA A 98 -2.25 -7.06 -4.22
N MET A 99 -2.30 -5.93 -3.51
CA MET A 99 -3.50 -5.10 -3.41
C MET A 99 -3.85 -4.42 -4.75
N GLY A 100 -2.86 -3.90 -5.48
CA GLY A 100 -3.10 -3.25 -6.77
C GLY A 100 -3.53 -4.24 -7.88
N ASN A 101 -2.97 -5.45 -7.88
CA ASN A 101 -3.24 -6.45 -8.91
C ASN A 101 -4.45 -7.36 -8.60
N GLN A 102 -5.04 -7.23 -7.42
CA GLN A 102 -6.22 -8.02 -7.09
C GLN A 102 -7.36 -7.68 -8.05
N THR A 103 -7.97 -8.71 -8.60
CA THR A 103 -9.08 -8.58 -9.55
C THR A 103 -10.38 -8.99 -8.85
N ILE A 104 -11.41 -8.16 -8.92
CA ILE A 104 -12.77 -8.49 -8.53
C ILE A 104 -13.48 -9.12 -9.72
N ALA A 105 -13.97 -10.34 -9.56
CA ALA A 105 -14.90 -10.96 -10.50
C ALA A 105 -16.34 -10.64 -10.08
N TYR A 106 -17.18 -10.25 -11.04
CA TYR A 106 -18.58 -9.91 -10.80
C TYR A 106 -19.46 -10.38 -11.95
N LYS A 107 -20.78 -10.46 -11.71
CA LYS A 107 -21.78 -10.74 -12.74
C LYS A 107 -22.34 -9.44 -13.30
N ALA A 108 -22.20 -9.26 -14.61
CA ALA A 108 -22.86 -8.21 -15.38
C ALA A 108 -23.96 -8.86 -16.23
N GLY A 109 -25.19 -8.85 -15.71
CA GLY A 109 -26.28 -9.64 -16.27
C GLY A 109 -25.95 -11.15 -16.23
N SER A 110 -26.02 -11.82 -17.38
CA SER A 110 -25.66 -13.24 -17.51
C SER A 110 -24.14 -13.49 -17.61
N THR A 111 -23.34 -12.46 -17.91
CA THR A 111 -21.91 -12.61 -18.16
C THR A 111 -21.06 -12.40 -16.91
N THR A 112 -19.96 -13.14 -16.78
CA THR A 112 -18.94 -12.85 -15.76
C THR A 112 -17.95 -11.84 -16.32
N LYS A 113 -17.62 -10.83 -15.53
CA LYS A 113 -16.65 -9.78 -15.84
C LYS A 113 -15.64 -9.67 -14.70
N THR A 114 -14.56 -8.95 -14.96
CA THR A 114 -13.46 -8.75 -14.02
C THR A 114 -13.00 -7.30 -14.06
N VAL A 115 -12.60 -6.76 -12.92
CA VAL A 115 -12.00 -5.42 -12.81
C VAL A 115 -10.84 -5.45 -11.81
N LYS A 116 -9.74 -4.78 -12.11
CA LYS A 116 -8.65 -4.64 -11.12
C LYS A 116 -9.04 -3.63 -10.05
N LEU A 117 -8.67 -3.89 -8.80
CA LEU A 117 -8.86 -2.94 -7.70
C LEU A 117 -8.22 -1.58 -8.00
N SER A 118 -7.05 -1.58 -8.64
CA SER A 118 -6.35 -0.34 -9.02
C SER A 118 -7.05 0.49 -10.09
N GLU A 119 -7.88 -0.15 -10.94
CA GLU A 119 -8.61 0.52 -12.02
C GLU A 119 -9.99 1.01 -11.55
N GLY A 120 -10.60 0.30 -10.59
CA GLY A 120 -11.92 0.63 -10.04
C GLY A 120 -13.06 0.33 -11.02
N PHE A 121 -14.29 0.29 -10.50
CA PHE A 121 -15.49 0.20 -11.34
C PHE A 121 -15.74 1.54 -12.04
N ASN A 122 -15.93 1.50 -13.36
CA ASN A 122 -16.27 2.68 -14.15
C ASN A 122 -17.77 2.69 -14.47
N PHE A 123 -18.51 3.64 -13.89
CA PHE A 123 -19.94 3.84 -14.15
C PHE A 123 -20.11 4.96 -15.16
N THR A 124 -20.47 4.62 -16.39
CA THR A 124 -20.59 5.57 -17.49
C THR A 124 -22.05 5.89 -17.79
N ASN A 125 -22.29 7.07 -18.38
CA ASN A 125 -23.59 7.41 -18.96
C ASN A 125 -23.95 6.43 -20.09
N GLY A 126 -25.23 6.09 -20.16
CA GLY A 126 -25.81 5.36 -21.29
C GLY A 126 -26.36 6.31 -22.34
N THR A 127 -27.06 5.76 -23.33
CA THR A 127 -27.74 6.55 -24.37
C THR A 127 -28.77 7.51 -23.78
N ASP A 128 -29.60 7.01 -22.84
CA ASP A 128 -30.71 7.74 -22.24
C ASP A 128 -30.55 7.96 -20.73
N THR A 129 -29.43 7.54 -20.16
CA THR A 129 -29.19 7.52 -18.72
C THR A 129 -27.89 8.19 -18.32
N VAL A 130 -27.87 8.80 -17.14
CA VAL A 130 -26.69 9.36 -16.49
C VAL A 130 -26.39 8.54 -15.25
N ALA A 131 -25.12 8.15 -15.10
CA ALA A 131 -24.63 7.53 -13.87
C ALA A 131 -24.14 8.62 -12.92
N SER A 132 -24.48 8.51 -11.64
CA SER A 132 -23.94 9.36 -10.59
C SER A 132 -23.31 8.48 -9.52
N VAL A 133 -22.10 8.85 -9.11
CA VAL A 133 -21.34 8.17 -8.06
C VAL A 133 -21.13 9.15 -6.91
N GLY A 134 -21.78 8.87 -5.78
CA GLY A 134 -21.68 9.66 -4.56
C GLY A 134 -20.56 9.19 -3.64
N ASP A 135 -20.53 9.77 -2.44
CA ASP A 135 -19.62 9.35 -1.37
C ASP A 135 -19.79 7.86 -1.05
N ASN A 136 -18.73 7.22 -0.58
CA ASN A 136 -18.68 5.78 -0.26
C ASN A 136 -18.99 4.84 -1.44
N GLY A 137 -19.06 5.35 -2.68
CA GLY A 137 -19.36 4.55 -3.86
C GLY A 137 -20.85 4.27 -4.05
N ASP A 138 -21.74 5.10 -3.52
CA ASP A 138 -23.17 5.03 -3.81
C ASP A 138 -23.42 5.31 -5.31
N VAL A 139 -24.06 4.37 -6.00
CA VAL A 139 -24.31 4.48 -7.45
C VAL A 139 -25.80 4.59 -7.72
N SER A 140 -26.19 5.63 -8.48
CA SER A 140 -27.54 5.78 -9.00
C SER A 140 -27.53 6.01 -10.50
N PHE A 141 -28.60 5.58 -11.17
CA PHE A 141 -28.85 5.86 -12.58
C PHE A 141 -30.15 6.65 -12.70
N ASP A 142 -30.11 7.75 -13.44
CA ASP A 142 -31.27 8.57 -13.78
C ASP A 142 -31.35 8.75 -15.31
N LEU A 143 -32.48 9.22 -15.81
CA LEU A 143 -32.61 9.63 -17.20
C LEU A 143 -31.80 10.90 -17.46
N ASN A 144 -31.22 10.99 -18.66
CA ASN A 144 -30.59 12.21 -19.13
C ASN A 144 -31.64 13.29 -19.46
N ASP A 145 -31.18 14.53 -19.61
CA ASP A 145 -32.06 15.68 -19.82
C ASP A 145 -32.83 15.59 -21.15
N THR A 146 -32.23 14.98 -22.18
CA THR A 146 -32.89 14.75 -23.48
C THR A 146 -34.10 13.83 -23.32
N ALA A 147 -33.92 12.67 -22.68
CA ALA A 147 -34.98 11.70 -22.43
C ALA A 147 -36.07 12.30 -21.51
N LYS A 148 -35.67 13.05 -20.48
CA LYS A 148 -36.61 13.80 -19.62
C LYS A 148 -37.42 14.82 -20.42
N GLY A 149 -36.77 15.58 -21.30
CA GLY A 149 -37.43 16.56 -22.17
C GLY A 149 -38.40 15.92 -23.17
N GLN A 150 -38.04 14.78 -23.76
CA GLN A 150 -38.93 14.02 -24.63
C GLN A 150 -40.15 13.50 -23.87
N LEU A 151 -39.95 12.96 -22.67
CA LEU A 151 -41.05 12.48 -21.82
C LEU A 151 -42.00 13.62 -21.43
N ALA A 152 -41.45 14.79 -21.05
CA ALA A 152 -42.24 15.98 -20.78
C ALA A 152 -43.04 16.44 -22.01
N SER A 153 -42.41 16.51 -23.19
CA SER A 153 -43.10 16.90 -24.43
C SER A 153 -44.22 15.92 -24.82
N ILE A 154 -44.04 14.62 -24.58
CA ILE A 154 -45.09 13.63 -24.79
C ILE A 154 -46.23 13.87 -23.81
N ALA A 155 -45.94 14.15 -22.54
CA ALA A 155 -46.96 14.46 -21.54
C ALA A 155 -47.79 15.68 -21.94
N ASP A 156 -47.15 16.73 -22.47
CA ASP A 156 -47.83 17.93 -22.98
C ASP A 156 -48.68 17.65 -24.23
N LYS A 157 -48.18 16.82 -25.16
CA LYS A 157 -48.95 16.42 -26.36
C LYS A 157 -50.12 15.49 -26.03
N LEU A 158 -50.00 14.72 -24.94
CA LEU A 158 -51.06 13.90 -24.38
C LEU A 158 -51.99 14.70 -23.47
N ASP A 159 -51.83 16.04 -23.35
CA ASP A 159 -52.87 16.86 -22.76
C ASP A 159 -54.16 16.61 -23.55
N ARG A 160 -55.10 15.94 -22.87
CA ARG A 160 -56.39 15.53 -23.43
C ARG A 160 -57.12 16.72 -24.04
N ALA A 161 -56.85 17.95 -23.62
CA ALA A 161 -57.41 19.16 -24.20
C ALA A 161 -57.00 19.37 -25.68
N ALA A 162 -55.74 19.13 -26.03
CA ALA A 162 -55.24 19.26 -27.41
C ALA A 162 -55.78 18.14 -28.32
N LEU A 163 -55.96 16.93 -27.77
CA LEU A 163 -56.62 15.83 -28.48
C LEU A 163 -58.15 16.06 -28.60
N LYS A 164 -58.74 16.90 -27.75
CA LYS A 164 -60.18 17.19 -27.72
C LYS A 164 -60.65 18.01 -28.91
N THR A 165 -59.77 18.81 -29.52
CA THR A 165 -60.12 19.71 -30.62
C THR A 165 -59.00 19.72 -31.68
N ILE A 166 -59.26 19.14 -32.84
CA ILE A 166 -58.43 19.26 -34.04
C ILE A 166 -59.04 20.36 -34.90
N GLU A 167 -58.29 21.45 -35.12
CA GLU A 167 -58.72 22.52 -36.01
C GLU A 167 -58.03 22.42 -37.38
N SER A 168 -58.81 22.63 -38.45
CA SER A 168 -58.34 22.95 -39.80
C SER A 168 -58.92 24.28 -40.27
N ASP A 169 -58.58 24.72 -41.48
CA ASP A 169 -59.07 25.99 -42.04
C ASP A 169 -60.60 26.03 -42.20
N ASP A 170 -61.23 24.88 -42.46
CA ASP A 170 -62.67 24.76 -42.77
C ASP A 170 -63.48 24.10 -41.66
N ILE A 171 -62.87 23.22 -40.86
CA ILE A 171 -63.57 22.32 -39.93
C ILE A 171 -62.92 22.38 -38.56
N THR A 172 -63.75 22.30 -37.52
CA THR A 172 -63.32 21.91 -36.18
C THR A 172 -63.84 20.51 -35.90
N VAL A 173 -62.96 19.61 -35.48
CA VAL A 173 -63.30 18.27 -35.03
C VAL A 173 -63.10 18.25 -33.53
N SER A 174 -64.18 18.10 -32.78
CA SER A 174 -64.08 17.92 -31.33
C SER A 174 -64.58 16.53 -30.93
N ASN A 175 -63.81 15.83 -30.11
CA ASN A 175 -64.37 14.72 -29.35
C ASN A 175 -64.88 15.29 -28.02
N GLY A 176 -66.00 14.83 -27.49
CA GLY A 176 -66.55 15.35 -26.22
C GLY A 176 -65.66 15.12 -24.98
N GLY A 177 -64.40 14.73 -25.14
CA GLY A 177 -63.49 14.27 -24.08
C GLY A 177 -63.37 12.75 -24.02
N ASP A 178 -64.02 12.01 -24.92
CA ASP A 178 -63.95 10.56 -25.02
C ASP A 178 -64.09 10.11 -26.49
N LEU A 179 -63.00 9.56 -27.03
CA LEU A 179 -62.93 9.00 -28.38
C LEU A 179 -63.48 7.57 -28.47
N THR A 180 -63.54 6.85 -27.35
CA THR A 180 -64.00 5.45 -27.31
C THR A 180 -65.52 5.33 -27.41
N ALA A 181 -66.25 6.38 -27.00
CA ALA A 181 -67.69 6.48 -27.16
C ALA A 181 -68.16 6.86 -28.58
N GLY A 182 -67.24 7.09 -29.54
CA GLY A 182 -67.57 7.40 -30.94
C GLY A 182 -68.29 8.74 -31.17
N LYS A 183 -68.41 9.61 -30.15
CA LYS A 183 -69.06 10.92 -30.24
C LYS A 183 -68.07 11.98 -30.72
N VAL A 184 -67.80 11.97 -32.02
CA VAL A 184 -67.04 13.03 -32.70
C VAL A 184 -68.01 14.08 -33.22
N LYS A 185 -67.89 15.33 -32.77
CA LYS A 185 -68.64 16.47 -33.30
C LYS A 185 -67.77 17.17 -34.34
N LEU A 186 -68.23 17.18 -35.58
CA LEU A 186 -67.66 17.99 -36.65
C LEU A 186 -68.50 19.26 -36.81
N THR A 187 -67.83 20.42 -36.80
CA THR A 187 -68.49 21.71 -37.01
C THR A 187 -67.77 22.46 -38.12
N LEU A 188 -68.51 22.95 -39.13
CA LEU A 188 -67.98 23.83 -40.17
C LEU A 188 -67.71 25.22 -39.58
N LYS A 189 -66.58 25.82 -39.92
CA LYS A 189 -66.27 27.19 -39.54
C LYS A 189 -67.19 28.16 -40.28
N GLU A 190 -67.57 29.25 -39.61
CA GLU A 190 -68.54 30.24 -40.08
C GLU A 190 -68.21 30.76 -41.49
N ALA A 191 -66.94 31.06 -41.76
CA ALA A 191 -66.46 31.51 -43.06
C ALA A 191 -66.73 30.49 -44.17
N ARG A 192 -66.56 29.19 -43.88
CA ARG A 192 -66.82 28.12 -44.84
C ARG A 192 -68.30 27.96 -45.13
N VAL A 193 -69.15 28.10 -44.11
CA VAL A 193 -70.60 28.10 -44.26
C VAL A 193 -71.05 29.28 -45.14
N LYS A 194 -70.53 30.49 -44.91
CA LYS A 194 -70.79 31.68 -45.74
C LYS A 194 -70.40 31.46 -47.21
N ALA A 195 -69.21 30.93 -47.46
CA ALA A 195 -68.72 30.64 -48.80
C ALA A 195 -69.60 29.63 -49.56
N LEU A 196 -70.08 28.58 -48.87
CA LEU A 196 -70.97 27.58 -49.46
C LEU A 196 -72.39 28.11 -49.65
N ALA A 197 -72.89 28.94 -48.73
CA ALA A 197 -74.20 29.55 -48.82
C ALA A 197 -74.26 30.66 -49.88
N GLY A 198 -73.11 31.16 -50.35
CA GLY A 198 -73.03 32.32 -51.25
C GLY A 198 -73.47 33.62 -50.59
N THR A 199 -73.47 33.69 -49.25
CA THR A 199 -73.88 34.85 -48.47
C THR A 199 -72.73 35.37 -47.63
N THR A 200 -72.67 36.69 -47.44
CA THR A 200 -71.73 37.33 -46.50
C THR A 200 -72.27 37.42 -45.07
N ASN A 201 -73.58 37.24 -44.88
CA ASN A 201 -74.25 37.23 -43.58
C ASN A 201 -74.75 35.81 -43.24
N LEU A 202 -74.54 35.40 -41.98
CA LEU A 202 -75.11 34.22 -41.34
C LEU A 202 -76.08 34.65 -40.25
#